data_AF-A0A0A0I2M0-F1
#
_entry.id   AF-A0A0A0I2M0-F1
#
_cell.length_a   1.000
_cell.length_b   1.000
_cell.length_c   1.000
_cell.angle_alpha   90.00
_cell.angle_beta   90.00
_cell.angle_gamma   90.00
#
_symmetry.space_group_name_H-M   'P 1'
#
loop_
_entity.id
_entity.type
_entity.pdbx_description
1 polymer ?
#
loop_
_entity_poly.entity_id
_entity_poly.type
_entity_poly.pdbx_seq_one_letter_code
_entity_poly.pdbx_strand_id
1 'polypeptide(L)'
;MKKYIVILIIIISIGFSLFVGSKLYFLGNQTEREKILSATVWQLSKEGYKENEIENIKVMYDPIKGGNIPYEVYVTFKKDTSTEQVYSWRNVDKKEIKNIMEP
;
A
#
# COMPACT_ATOMS: atom_id res chain seq x y z
N MET A 1 -37.88 13.06 -23.87
CA MET A 1 -37.13 11.78 -23.86
C MET A 1 -35.64 11.96 -24.09
N LYS A 2 -35.16 12.48 -25.23
CA LYS A 2 -33.71 12.68 -25.49
C LYS A 2 -32.97 13.48 -24.40
N LYS A 3 -33.57 14.55 -23.87
CA LYS A 3 -32.99 15.38 -22.80
C LYS A 3 -32.74 14.61 -21.49
N TYR A 4 -33.67 13.73 -21.10
CA TYR A 4 -33.54 12.89 -19.90
C TYR A 4 -32.49 11.78 -20.07
N ILE A 5 -32.36 11.23 -21.28
CA ILE A 5 -31.32 10.25 -21.61
C ILE A 5 -29.94 10.90 -21.49
N VAL A 6 -29.77 12.13 -21.98
CA VAL A 6 -28.50 12.88 -21.85
C VAL A 6 -28.17 13.14 -20.38
N ILE A 7 -29.16 13.57 -19.58
CA ILE A 7 -28.97 13.78 -18.13
C ILE A 7 -28.56 12.48 -17.43
N LEU A 8 -29.19 11.35 -17.76
CA LEU A 8 -28.86 10.05 -17.20
C LEU A 8 -27.41 9.64 -17.53
N ILE A 9 -26.97 9.84 -18.77
CA ILE A 9 -25.59 9.54 -19.19
C ILE A 9 -24.58 10.39 -18.41
N ILE A 10 -24.87 11.68 -18.20
CA ILE A 10 -24.00 12.58 -17.42
C ILE A 10 -23.87 12.08 -15.97
N ILE A 11 -24.98 11.70 -15.33
CA ILE A 11 -24.97 11.19 -13.95
C ILE A 11 -24.13 9.91 -13.85
N ILE A 12 -24.29 8.98 -14.80
CA ILE A 12 -23.51 7.73 -14.83
C ILE A 12 -22.02 8.03 -15.04
N SER A 13 -21.69 8.97 -15.95
CA SER A 13 -20.31 9.34 -16.24
C SER A 13 -19.61 9.99 -15.03
N ILE A 14 -20.31 10.85 -14.29
CA ILE A 14 -19.80 11.44 -13.05
C ILE A 14 -19.59 10.35 -12.00
N GLY A 15 -20.59 9.47 -11.79
CA GLY A 15 -20.48 8.37 -10.83
C GLY A 15 -19.31 7.45 -11.13
N PHE A 16 -19.11 7.09 -12.40
CA PHE A 16 -17.98 6.26 -12.82
C PHE A 16 -16.64 6.96 -12.61
N SER A 17 -16.55 8.25 -12.94
CA SER A 17 -15.34 9.05 -12.74
C SER A 17 -14.95 9.16 -11.27
N LEU A 18 -15.93 9.37 -10.38
CA LEU A 18 -15.71 9.38 -8.93
C LEU A 18 -15.28 8.02 -8.40
N PHE A 19 -15.87 6.92 -8.90
CA PHE A 19 -15.50 5.56 -8.51
C PHE A 19 -14.06 5.20 -8.94
N VAL A 20 -13.67 5.54 -10.17
CA VAL A 20 -12.30 5.31 -10.65
C VAL A 20 -11.32 6.23 -9.91
N GLY A 21 -11.66 7.50 -9.74
CA GLY A 21 -10.85 8.47 -9.01
C GLY A 21 -10.59 8.06 -7.56
N SER A 22 -11.59 7.55 -6.86
CA SER A 22 -11.41 7.04 -5.49
C SER A 22 -10.51 5.81 -5.47
N LYS A 23 -10.71 4.84 -6.36
CA LYS A 23 -9.80 3.68 -6.47
C LYS A 23 -8.35 4.13 -6.67
N LEU A 24 -8.10 5.03 -7.61
CA LEU A 24 -6.76 5.54 -7.90
C LEU A 24 -6.18 6.28 -6.69
N TYR A 25 -6.99 7.07 -6.00
CA TYR A 25 -6.59 7.74 -4.76
C TYR A 25 -6.13 6.73 -3.70
N PHE A 26 -6.85 5.63 -3.51
CA PHE A 26 -6.48 4.57 -2.55
C PHE A 26 -5.38 3.61 -3.05
N LEU A 27 -4.99 3.67 -4.32
CA LEU A 27 -3.88 2.88 -4.87
C LEU A 27 -2.52 3.51 -4.58
N GLY A 28 -2.46 4.82 -4.34
CA GLY A 28 -1.22 5.56 -4.09
C GLY A 28 -0.31 5.64 -5.33
N ASN A 29 0.91 6.16 -5.12
CA ASN A 29 1.95 6.30 -6.13
C ASN A 29 2.73 4.98 -6.29
N GLN A 30 2.75 4.43 -7.50
CA GLN A 30 3.41 3.16 -7.80
C GLN A 30 4.92 3.18 -7.49
N THR A 31 5.63 4.25 -7.84
CA THR A 31 7.07 4.38 -7.58
C THR A 31 7.37 4.36 -6.08
N GLU A 32 6.56 5.01 -5.26
CA GLU A 32 6.73 4.96 -3.80
C GLU A 32 6.45 3.57 -3.22
N ARG A 33 5.47 2.85 -3.78
CA ARG A 33 5.18 1.45 -3.41
C ARG A 33 6.35 0.52 -3.73
N GLU A 34 6.97 0.68 -4.89
CA GLU A 34 8.13 -0.11 -5.28
C GLU A 34 9.37 0.22 -4.43
N LYS A 35 9.57 1.49 -4.08
CA LYS A 35 10.66 1.92 -3.18
C LYS A 35 10.54 1.29 -1.80
N ILE A 36 9.38 1.40 -1.15
CA ILE A 36 9.19 0.85 0.19
C ILE A 36 9.28 -0.67 0.17
N LEU A 37 8.72 -1.33 -0.86
CA LEU A 37 8.83 -2.78 -1.02
C LEU A 37 10.28 -3.23 -1.13
N SER A 38 11.06 -2.57 -1.99
CA SER A 38 12.47 -2.89 -2.18
C SER A 38 13.29 -2.68 -0.91
N ALA A 39 13.00 -1.60 -0.18
CA ALA A 39 13.65 -1.31 1.09
C ALA A 39 13.29 -2.35 2.17
N THR A 40 12.04 -2.80 2.23
CA THR A 40 11.60 -3.88 3.13
C THR A 40 12.28 -5.20 2.76
N VAL A 41 12.32 -5.58 1.49
CA VAL A 41 13.02 -6.81 1.05
C VAL A 41 14.50 -6.76 1.42
N TRP A 42 15.15 -5.60 1.23
CA TRP A 42 16.54 -5.39 1.65
C TRP A 42 16.72 -5.51 3.17
N GLN A 43 15.78 -4.96 3.95
CA GLN A 43 15.79 -5.06 5.42
C GLN A 43 15.61 -6.50 5.89
N LEU A 44 14.65 -7.23 5.32
CA LEU A 44 14.43 -8.66 5.59
C LEU A 44 15.69 -9.49 5.27
N SER A 45 16.36 -9.17 4.17
CA SER A 45 17.62 -9.84 3.80
C SER A 45 18.73 -9.55 4.83
N LYS A 46 18.83 -8.32 5.35
CA LYS A 46 19.76 -7.98 6.44
C LYS A 46 19.45 -8.70 7.75
N GLU A 47 18.17 -8.91 8.03
CA GLU A 47 17.68 -9.67 9.19
C GLU A 47 17.91 -11.19 9.03
N GLY A 48 18.32 -11.65 7.84
CA GLY A 48 18.70 -13.03 7.56
C GLY A 48 17.56 -13.89 7.00
N TYR A 49 16.40 -13.30 6.72
CA TYR A 49 15.28 -14.01 6.12
C TYR A 49 15.56 -14.38 4.66
N LYS A 50 15.15 -15.59 4.28
CA LYS A 50 15.20 -16.05 2.89
C LYS A 50 13.83 -15.90 2.23
N GLU A 51 13.84 -15.72 0.90
CA GLU A 51 12.62 -15.63 0.09
C GLU A 51 11.67 -16.81 0.33
N ASN A 52 12.20 -18.03 0.48
CA ASN A 52 11.40 -19.23 0.69
C ASN A 52 10.72 -19.29 2.07
N GLU A 53 11.08 -18.42 3.02
CA GLU A 53 10.47 -18.29 4.34
C GLU A 53 9.33 -17.26 4.37
N ILE A 54 9.23 -16.42 3.34
CA ILE A 54 8.15 -15.45 3.17
C ILE A 54 6.99 -16.15 2.48
N GLU A 55 5.81 -16.08 3.09
CA GLU A 55 4.56 -16.58 2.50
C GLU A 55 3.91 -15.50 1.64
N ASN A 56 3.85 -14.27 2.16
CA ASN A 56 3.20 -13.16 1.48
C ASN A 56 3.88 -11.84 1.82
N ILE A 57 3.91 -10.92 0.84
CA ILE A 57 4.35 -9.54 1.01
C ILE A 57 3.33 -8.62 0.35
N LYS A 58 2.81 -7.65 1.10
CA LYS A 58 1.76 -6.75 0.62
C LYS A 58 2.05 -5.31 1.01
N VAL A 59 2.14 -4.44 0.01
CA VAL A 59 2.22 -2.99 0.22
C VAL A 59 0.80 -2.42 0.34
N MET A 60 0.50 -1.80 1.47
CA MET A 60 -0.73 -1.08 1.71
C MET A 60 -0.47 0.43 1.70
N TYR A 61 -1.38 1.17 1.11
CA TYR A 61 -1.38 2.63 1.11
C TYR A 61 -2.56 3.12 1.95
N ASP A 62 -2.27 3.97 2.92
CA ASP A 62 -3.27 4.62 3.76
C ASP A 62 -3.24 6.14 3.51
N PRO A 63 -4.19 6.67 2.70
CA PRO A 63 -4.28 8.11 2.48
C PRO A 63 -4.80 8.88 3.69
N ILE A 64 -5.47 8.21 4.65
CA ILE A 64 -6.08 8.83 5.83
C ILE A 64 -5.03 9.07 6.92
N LYS A 65 -3.96 8.25 6.96
CA LYS A 65 -2.76 8.51 7.77
C LYS A 65 -2.10 9.87 7.48
N GLY A 66 -2.52 10.58 6.42
CA GLY A 66 -2.44 12.04 6.31
C GLY A 66 -1.03 12.63 6.34
N GLY A 67 0.00 11.82 6.14
CA GLY A 67 1.38 12.18 6.45
C GLY A 67 2.38 11.78 5.38
N ASN A 68 3.65 12.05 5.65
CA ASN A 68 4.77 11.81 4.73
C ASN A 68 5.13 10.33 4.54
N ILE A 69 4.53 9.43 5.32
CA ILE A 69 4.81 7.99 5.35
C ILE A 69 3.49 7.19 5.20
N PRO A 70 2.81 7.29 4.05
CA PRO A 70 1.48 6.70 3.88
C PRO A 70 1.53 5.23 3.42
N TYR A 71 2.71 4.62 3.35
CA TYR A 71 2.87 3.25 2.88
C TYR A 71 3.42 2.36 3.99
N GLU A 72 2.89 1.15 4.05
CA GLU A 72 3.31 0.09 4.96
C GLU A 72 3.43 -1.22 4.19
N VAL A 73 4.34 -2.08 4.61
CA VAL A 73 4.57 -3.39 4.01
C VAL A 73 4.27 -4.45 5.05
N TYR A 74 3.24 -5.24 4.77
CA TYR A 74 2.83 -6.38 5.57
C TYR A 74 3.58 -7.60 5.06
N VAL A 75 4.26 -8.29 5.96
CA VAL A 75 5.06 -9.48 5.66
C VAL A 75 4.51 -10.63 6.50
N THR A 76 4.11 -11.70 5.84
CA THR A 76 3.68 -12.95 6.50
C THR A 76 4.75 -14.00 6.28
N PHE A 77 5.22 -14.65 7.34
CA PHE A 77 6.21 -15.71 7.24
C PHE A 77 5.54 -17.09 7.27
N LYS A 78 6.15 -18.07 6.60
CA LYS A 78 5.63 -19.46 6.58
C LYS A 78 5.64 -20.13 7.94
N LYS A 79 6.60 -19.78 8.79
CA LYS A 79 6.75 -20.34 10.14
C LYS A 79 5.69 -19.81 11.11
N ASP A 80 5.22 -18.59 10.88
CA ASP A 80 4.17 -17.96 11.68
C ASP A 80 3.21 -17.23 10.76
N THR A 81 2.22 -17.97 10.26
CA THR A 81 1.15 -17.43 9.42
C THR A 81 0.09 -16.67 10.22
N SER A 82 0.18 -16.70 11.56
CA SER A 82 -0.79 -16.07 12.45
C SER A 82 -0.46 -14.61 12.77
N THR A 83 0.81 -14.22 12.60
CA THR A 83 1.25 -12.83 12.75
C THR A 83 1.75 -12.24 11.43
N GLU A 84 1.17 -11.11 11.05
CA GLU A 84 1.74 -10.24 10.03
C GLU A 84 2.72 -9.28 10.70
N GLN A 85 3.95 -9.21 10.21
CA GLN A 85 4.88 -8.16 10.60
C GLN A 85 4.67 -6.94 9.70
N VAL A 86 4.60 -5.76 10.32
CA VAL A 86 4.36 -4.51 9.59
C VAL A 86 5.64 -3.70 9.57
N TYR A 87 6.12 -3.43 8.36
CA TYR A 87 7.29 -2.61 8.12
C TYR A 87 6.87 -1.25 7.54
N SER A 88 7.47 -0.18 8.06
CA SER A 88 7.24 1.18 7.55
C SER A 88 8.54 1.98 7.58
N TRP A 89 8.54 3.14 6.92
CA TRP A 89 9.65 4.06 7.06
C TRP A 89 9.73 4.58 8.49
N ARG A 90 10.92 4.54 9.08
CA ARG A 90 11.16 5.04 10.44
C ARG A 90 10.90 6.54 10.54
N ASN A 91 11.29 7.28 9.52
CA ASN A 91 11.25 8.74 9.47
C ASN A 91 10.81 9.22 8.08
N VAL A 92 10.39 10.49 8.01
CA VAL A 92 10.00 11.21 6.80
C VAL A 92 11.09 11.21 5.72
N ASP A 93 12.35 11.10 6.12
CA ASP A 93 13.50 11.07 5.21
C ASP A 93 13.59 9.78 4.37
N LYS A 94 12.79 8.75 4.70
CA LYS A 94 12.70 7.47 3.97
C LYS A 94 14.06 6.79 3.74
N LYS A 95 14.93 6.82 4.75
CA LYS A 95 16.27 6.22 4.71
C LYS A 95 16.35 4.85 5.39
N GLU A 96 15.41 4.56 6.27
CA GLU A 96 15.44 3.37 7.11
C GLU A 96 14.03 2.79 7.24
N ILE A 97 13.93 1.47 7.06
CA ILE A 97 12.72 0.69 7.29
C ILE A 97 12.85 0.01 8.65
N LYS A 98 11.78 0.01 9.45
CA LYS A 98 11.70 -0.74 10.71
C LYS A 98 10.36 -1.47 10.78
N ASN A 99 10.37 -2.64 11.43
CA ASN A 99 9.16 -3.26 11.92
C ASN A 99 8.54 -2.35 13.02
N ILE A 100 7.30 -1.92 12.80
CA ILE A 100 6.57 -1.01 13.70
C ILE A 100 5.73 -1.76 14.75
N MET A 101 5.65 -3.09 14.65
CA MET A 101 4.98 -3.93 15.65
C MET A 101 5.96 -4.45 16.71
N GLU A 102 7.27 -4.36 16.45
CA GLU A 102 8.28 -4.64 17.47
C GLU A 102 8.49 -3.41 18.38
N PRO A 103 8.58 -3.62 19.70
CA PRO A 103 8.78 -2.55 20.68
C PRO A 103 10.07 -1.72 20.48
#